data_AF-R7YGQ8-F1
#
_entry.id   AF-R7YGQ8-F1
#
_cell.length_a   1.000
_cell.length_b   1.000
_cell.length_c   1.000
_cell.angle_alpha   90.00
_cell.angle_beta   90.00
_cell.angle_gamma   90.00
#
_symmetry.space_group_name_H-M   'P 1'
#
loop_
_entity.id
_entity.type
_entity.pdbx_description
1 polymer ?
#
loop_
_entity_poly.entity_id
_entity_poly.type
_entity_poly.pdbx_seq_one_letter_code
_entity_poly.pdbx_strand_id
1 'polypeptide(L)'
;MGEPLSIAASIAGLSSLASELTKACFACYRAYKKARNAPDTIDKVIRQLSLFRRLLVDLEDIYIIKSGPLSSLDSIEREVKECQSEIKMFQQSLNSSLGDGHGMKLRVKFLLKEEEIQAFLCSLQVYQSAFESAKANDGLRIAMSTQQTVATIGIAVQSIQQEASAEKDKLLSDEALKWLTPWTLCGDKKSFITIAVTRALEPGS
;
A
#
# COMPACT_ATOMS: atom_id res chain seq x y z
N MET A 1 -3.72 -18.12 -11.71
CA MET A 1 -3.60 -16.67 -11.42
C MET A 1 -4.28 -16.44 -10.08
N GLY A 2 -3.51 -16.19 -9.03
CA GLY A 2 -4.06 -15.83 -7.73
C GLY A 2 -4.76 -14.47 -7.82
N GLU A 3 -5.98 -14.39 -7.28
CA GLU A 3 -6.65 -13.10 -7.13
C GLU A 3 -5.99 -12.30 -5.99
N PRO A 4 -5.75 -10.99 -6.15
CA PRO A 4 -5.14 -10.15 -5.09
C PRO A 4 -5.80 -10.31 -3.72
N LEU A 5 -7.14 -10.45 -3.69
CA LEU A 5 -7.90 -10.71 -2.47
C LEU A 5 -7.63 -12.09 -1.85
N SER A 6 -7.45 -13.11 -2.68
CA SER A 6 -7.08 -14.46 -2.22
C SER A 6 -5.67 -14.48 -1.61
N ILE A 7 -4.74 -13.73 -2.20
CA ILE A 7 -3.40 -13.56 -1.64
C ILE A 7 -3.44 -12.74 -0.34
N ALA A 8 -4.20 -11.64 -0.29
CA ALA A 8 -4.38 -10.86 0.93
C ALA A 8 -4.91 -11.73 2.07
N ALA A 9 -5.94 -12.56 1.83
CA ALA A 9 -6.44 -13.51 2.82
C ALA A 9 -5.38 -14.53 3.28
N SER A 10 -4.51 -14.97 2.36
CA SER A 10 -3.41 -15.88 2.69
C SER A 10 -2.33 -15.20 3.54
N ILE A 11 -2.00 -13.94 3.23
CA ILE A 11 -1.07 -13.10 4.02
C ILE A 11 -1.66 -12.85 5.42
N ALA A 12 -2.95 -12.54 5.53
CA ALA A 12 -3.65 -12.38 6.80
C ALA A 12 -3.57 -13.65 7.66
N GLY A 13 -3.77 -14.81 7.03
CA GLY A 13 -3.59 -16.12 7.68
C GLY A 13 -2.17 -16.35 8.19
N LEU A 14 -1.16 -15.97 7.41
CA LEU A 14 0.25 -16.05 7.81
C LEU A 14 0.58 -15.09 8.96
N SER A 15 0.04 -13.87 8.93
CA SER A 15 0.16 -12.86 10.00
C SER A 15 -0.44 -13.35 11.32
N SER A 16 -1.61 -14.02 11.25
CA SER A 16 -2.21 -14.67 12.42
C SER A 16 -1.33 -15.77 13.00
N LEU A 17 -0.77 -16.64 12.14
CA LEU A 17 0.14 -17.71 12.57
C LEU A 17 1.42 -17.16 13.22
N ALA A 18 2.02 -16.13 12.64
CA ALA A 18 3.18 -15.46 13.22
C ALA A 18 2.85 -14.85 14.60
N SER A 19 1.64 -14.31 14.77
CA SER A 19 1.15 -13.78 16.05
C SER A 19 0.98 -14.87 17.11
N GLU A 20 0.40 -16.01 16.75
CA GLU A 20 0.27 -17.17 17.65
C GLU A 20 1.62 -17.71 18.08
N LEU A 21 2.54 -17.90 17.14
CA LEU A 21 3.90 -18.35 17.44
C LEU A 21 4.63 -17.35 18.35
N THR A 22 4.49 -16.05 18.10
CA THR A 22 5.05 -15.00 18.97
C THR A 22 4.52 -15.11 20.39
N LYS A 23 3.21 -15.34 20.57
CA LYS A 23 2.61 -15.53 21.91
C LYS A 23 3.17 -16.77 22.61
N ALA A 24 3.33 -17.88 21.89
CA ALA A 24 3.92 -19.11 22.42
C ALA A 24 5.37 -18.89 22.87
N CYS A 25 6.19 -18.22 22.04
CA CYS A 25 7.56 -17.85 22.39
C CYS A 25 7.61 -16.89 23.59
N PHE A 26 6.68 -15.94 23.70
CA PHE A 26 6.61 -15.02 24.83
C PHE A 26 6.23 -15.73 26.14
N ALA A 27 5.31 -16.69 26.09
CA ALA A 27 4.97 -17.53 27.22
C ALA A 27 6.20 -18.33 27.70
N CYS A 28 6.97 -18.88 26.76
CA CYS A 28 8.25 -19.52 27.04
C CYS A 28 9.20 -18.51 27.71
N TYR A 29 9.51 -17.39 27.06
CA TYR A 29 10.38 -16.33 27.57
C TYR A 29 10.05 -15.91 29.01
N ARG A 30 8.75 -15.71 29.31
CA ARG A 30 8.29 -15.35 30.66
C ARG A 30 8.63 -16.42 31.70
N ALA A 31 8.55 -17.71 31.33
CA ALA A 31 8.97 -18.80 32.20
C ALA A 31 10.49 -18.77 32.47
N TYR A 32 11.30 -18.46 31.46
CA TYR A 32 12.75 -18.35 31.63
C TYR A 32 13.21 -17.12 32.41
N LYS A 33 12.55 -15.97 32.21
CA LYS A 33 12.89 -14.73 32.92
C LYS A 33 12.67 -14.87 34.43
N LYS A 34 11.63 -15.60 34.84
CA LYS A 34 11.41 -15.99 36.24
C LYS A 34 12.53 -16.89 36.79
N ALA A 35 13.18 -17.68 35.93
CA ALA A 35 14.30 -18.56 36.28
C ALA A 35 15.71 -17.91 36.12
N ARG A 36 15.77 -16.58 35.92
CA ARG A 36 17.00 -15.75 35.73
C ARG A 36 17.95 -16.23 34.62
N ASN A 37 17.48 -17.01 33.65
CA ASN A 37 18.31 -17.57 32.57
C ASN A 37 17.53 -17.63 31.25
N ALA A 38 17.04 -16.50 30.75
CA ALA A 38 16.40 -16.45 29.44
C ALA A 38 17.47 -16.47 28.34
N PRO A 39 17.47 -17.47 27.44
CA PRO A 39 18.40 -17.49 26.33
C PRO A 39 18.07 -16.35 25.35
N ASP A 40 19.09 -15.60 24.95
CA ASP A 40 18.98 -14.47 24.00
C ASP A 40 18.31 -14.87 22.69
N THR A 41 18.46 -16.15 22.32
CA THR A 41 17.87 -16.76 21.13
C THR A 41 16.34 -16.68 21.13
N ILE A 42 15.67 -16.77 22.29
CA ILE A 42 14.20 -16.58 22.37
C ILE A 42 13.82 -15.11 22.14
N ASP A 43 14.57 -14.16 22.71
CA ASP A 43 14.29 -12.73 22.50
C ASP A 43 14.47 -12.35 21.02
N LYS A 44 15.48 -12.92 20.36
CA LYS A 44 15.70 -12.77 18.91
C LYS A 44 14.51 -13.29 18.10
N VAL A 45 13.99 -14.49 18.41
CA VAL A 45 12.80 -15.05 17.73
C VAL A 45 11.58 -14.15 17.91
N ILE A 46 11.31 -13.68 19.13
CA ILE A 46 10.18 -12.79 19.41
C ILE A 46 10.29 -11.49 18.60
N ARG A 47 11.49 -10.88 18.57
CA ARG A 47 11.73 -9.66 17.79
C ARG A 47 11.54 -9.89 16.29
N GLN A 48 12.13 -10.96 15.76
CA GLN A 48 12.06 -11.28 14.33
C GLN A 48 10.62 -11.58 13.87
N LEU A 49 9.87 -12.37 14.64
CA LEU A 49 8.44 -12.61 14.35
C LEU A 49 7.60 -11.34 14.45
N SER A 50 7.93 -10.44 15.37
CA SER A 50 7.24 -9.15 15.50
C SER A 50 7.49 -8.22 14.32
N LEU A 51 8.73 -8.17 13.80
CA LEU A 51 9.06 -7.42 12.59
C LEU A 51 8.40 -8.03 11.36
N PHE A 52 8.49 -9.36 11.23
CA PHE A 52 7.86 -10.12 10.16
C PHE A 52 6.36 -9.87 10.09
N ARG A 53 5.65 -9.87 11.23
CA ARG A 53 4.22 -9.56 11.28
C ARG A 53 3.91 -8.17 10.74
N ARG A 54 4.69 -7.14 11.07
CA ARG A 54 4.45 -5.78 10.55
C ARG A 54 4.59 -5.75 9.03
N LEU A 55 5.63 -6.39 8.51
CA LEU A 55 5.84 -6.52 7.07
C LEU A 55 4.66 -7.19 6.38
N LEU A 56 4.11 -8.27 6.96
CA LEU A 56 2.94 -8.95 6.42
C LEU A 56 1.68 -8.08 6.43
N VAL A 57 1.46 -7.28 7.48
CA VAL A 57 0.31 -6.34 7.53
C VAL A 57 0.46 -5.27 6.43
N ASP A 58 1.64 -4.69 6.28
CA ASP A 58 1.88 -3.70 5.23
C ASP A 58 1.68 -4.31 3.82
N LEU A 59 2.06 -5.57 3.65
CA LEU A 59 1.87 -6.30 2.39
C LEU A 59 0.38 -6.64 2.17
N GLU A 60 -0.35 -7.04 3.21
CA GLU A 60 -1.79 -7.27 3.16
C GLU A 60 -2.53 -6.02 2.66
N ASP A 61 -2.23 -4.85 3.23
CA ASP A 61 -2.84 -3.57 2.85
C ASP A 61 -2.63 -3.25 1.36
N ILE A 62 -1.43 -3.49 0.83
CA ILE A 62 -1.10 -3.29 -0.59
C ILE A 62 -1.98 -4.15 -1.50
N TYR A 63 -2.23 -5.40 -1.11
CA TYR A 63 -2.99 -6.36 -1.91
C TYR A 63 -4.50 -6.20 -1.74
N ILE A 64 -4.97 -5.67 -0.61
CA ILE A 64 -6.38 -5.27 -0.41
C ILE A 64 -6.74 -4.08 -1.28
N ILE A 65 -5.87 -3.05 -1.34
CA ILE A 65 -6.16 -1.79 -2.04
C ILE A 65 -6.17 -1.96 -3.56
N LYS A 66 -5.50 -3.00 -4.09
CA LYS A 66 -5.32 -3.21 -5.53
C LYS A 66 -6.46 -4.03 -6.14
N SER A 67 -7.07 -3.50 -7.20
CA SER A 67 -8.10 -4.16 -8.01
C SER A 67 -7.57 -4.73 -9.36
N GLY A 68 -6.29 -5.09 -9.45
CA GLY A 68 -5.70 -5.59 -10.70
C GLY A 68 -4.46 -6.48 -10.51
N PRO A 69 -3.97 -7.14 -11.57
CA PRO A 69 -2.88 -8.11 -11.48
C PRO A 69 -1.55 -7.44 -11.11
N LEU A 70 -0.93 -7.92 -10.04
CA LEU A 70 0.44 -7.60 -9.63
C LEU A 70 1.41 -8.63 -10.23
N SER A 71 2.58 -8.17 -10.64
CA SER A 71 3.61 -9.01 -11.28
C SER A 71 4.20 -10.06 -10.34
N SER A 72 4.11 -9.81 -9.05
CA SER A 72 4.65 -10.59 -7.93
C SER A 72 3.65 -11.61 -7.38
N LEU A 73 2.37 -11.59 -7.79
CA LEU A 73 1.29 -12.44 -7.22
C LEU A 73 1.71 -13.91 -7.14
N ASP A 74 2.15 -14.49 -8.27
CA ASP A 74 2.47 -15.93 -8.32
C ASP A 74 3.70 -16.30 -7.48
N SER A 75 4.66 -15.37 -7.34
CA SER A 75 5.82 -15.56 -6.46
C SER A 75 5.39 -15.49 -5.01
N ILE A 76 4.57 -14.49 -4.66
CA ILE A 76 4.12 -14.25 -3.28
C ILE A 76 3.18 -15.35 -2.80
N GLU A 77 2.30 -15.85 -3.66
CA GLU A 77 1.43 -16.99 -3.32
C GLU A 77 2.24 -18.22 -2.89
N ARG A 78 3.34 -18.49 -3.59
CA ARG A 78 4.24 -19.60 -3.28
C ARG A 78 4.98 -19.37 -1.97
N GLU A 79 5.64 -18.21 -1.84
CA GLU A 79 6.39 -17.84 -0.64
C GLU A 79 5.52 -17.83 0.62
N VAL A 80 4.27 -17.35 0.51
CA VAL A 80 3.30 -17.39 1.62
C VAL A 80 2.96 -18.82 2.02
N LYS A 81 2.71 -19.73 1.07
CA LYS A 81 2.39 -21.13 1.36
C LYS A 81 3.57 -21.87 1.99
N GLU A 82 4.78 -21.68 1.46
CA GLU A 82 6.00 -22.29 1.98
C GLU A 82 6.30 -21.78 3.39
N CYS A 83 6.27 -20.45 3.59
CA CYS A 83 6.46 -19.84 4.89
C CYS A 83 5.40 -20.32 5.91
N GLN A 84 4.14 -20.45 5.49
CA GLN A 84 3.08 -20.97 6.35
C GLN A 84 3.36 -22.40 6.79
N SER A 85 3.86 -23.24 5.89
CA SER A 85 4.24 -24.62 6.17
C SER A 85 5.39 -24.66 7.18
N GLU A 86 6.44 -23.88 6.96
CA GLU A 86 7.61 -23.83 7.85
C GLU A 86 7.25 -23.33 9.26
N ILE A 87 6.44 -22.27 9.36
CA ILE A 87 5.96 -21.77 10.67
C ILE A 87 5.15 -22.83 11.39
N LYS A 88 4.28 -23.57 10.70
CA LYS A 88 3.50 -24.66 11.30
C LYS A 88 4.40 -25.83 11.74
N MET A 89 5.37 -26.23 10.92
CA MET A 89 6.33 -27.28 11.27
C MET A 89 7.17 -26.87 12.48
N PHE A 90 7.63 -25.62 12.53
CA PHE A 90 8.37 -25.10 13.68
C PHE A 90 7.49 -25.06 14.95
N GLN A 91 6.25 -24.59 14.84
CA GLN A 91 5.29 -24.60 15.95
C GLN A 91 5.00 -26.03 16.44
N GLN A 92 4.88 -27.00 15.55
CA GLN A 92 4.72 -28.41 15.90
C GLN A 92 5.98 -29.01 16.53
N SER A 93 7.18 -28.69 16.01
CA SER A 93 8.47 -29.09 16.58
C SER A 93 8.63 -28.59 18.02
N LEU A 94 8.20 -27.34 18.25
CA LEU A 94 8.13 -26.77 19.59
C LEU A 94 7.10 -27.51 20.45
N ASN A 95 5.84 -27.62 20.02
CA ASN A 95 4.75 -28.20 20.81
C ASN A 95 4.97 -29.68 21.15
N SER A 96 5.38 -30.50 20.19
CA SER A 96 5.71 -31.93 20.39
C SER A 96 6.84 -32.13 21.41
N SER A 97 7.76 -31.18 21.49
CA SER A 97 8.83 -31.18 22.49
C SER A 97 8.38 -30.59 23.84
N LEU A 98 7.39 -29.70 23.84
CA LEU A 98 6.93 -28.96 25.02
C LEU A 98 5.77 -29.63 25.78
N GLY A 99 5.18 -30.68 25.20
CA GLY A 99 3.88 -31.25 25.59
C GLY A 99 3.67 -31.73 27.04
N ASP A 100 4.70 -31.96 27.87
CA ASP A 100 4.50 -32.62 29.18
C ASP A 100 5.49 -32.20 30.30
N GLY A 101 5.96 -30.95 30.33
CA GLY A 101 7.02 -30.59 31.29
C GLY A 101 6.86 -29.24 31.95
N HIS A 102 6.51 -29.22 33.24
CA HIS A 102 6.70 -28.07 34.12
C HIS A 102 8.11 -27.47 33.94
N GLY A 103 8.16 -26.16 33.62
CA GLY A 103 9.24 -25.15 33.76
C GLY A 103 10.69 -25.52 33.47
N MET A 104 11.22 -26.57 34.09
CA MET A 104 12.62 -26.99 34.03
C MET A 104 12.93 -27.86 32.80
N LYS A 105 11.96 -28.66 32.32
CA LYS A 105 12.10 -29.43 31.06
C LYS A 105 11.99 -28.54 29.82
N LEU A 106 11.17 -27.47 29.86
CA LEU A 106 11.17 -26.42 28.84
C LEU A 106 12.58 -25.85 28.66
N ARG A 107 13.25 -25.54 29.78
CA ARG A 107 14.55 -24.87 29.81
C ARG A 107 15.62 -25.55 28.96
N VAL A 108 15.77 -26.86 29.15
CA VAL A 108 16.78 -27.66 28.45
C VAL A 108 16.37 -27.91 27.01
N LYS A 109 15.08 -28.14 26.73
CA LYS A 109 14.61 -28.48 25.37
C LYS A 109 14.74 -27.34 24.36
N PHE A 110 14.59 -26.08 24.79
CA PHE A 110 14.78 -24.93 23.89
C PHE A 110 16.27 -24.67 23.60
N LEU A 111 17.15 -24.91 24.58
CA LEU A 111 18.61 -24.88 24.37
C LEU A 111 19.08 -26.02 23.46
N LEU A 112 18.50 -27.22 23.60
CA LEU A 112 18.80 -28.36 22.74
C LEU A 112 18.31 -28.20 21.29
N LYS A 113 17.48 -27.19 21.02
CA LYS A 113 16.96 -26.87 19.68
C LYS A 113 17.54 -25.57 19.11
N GLU A 114 18.64 -25.09 19.67
CA GLU A 114 19.25 -23.84 19.22
C GLU A 114 19.57 -23.86 17.71
N GLU A 115 20.07 -24.98 17.18
CA GLU A 115 20.29 -25.15 15.74
C GLU A 115 18.99 -25.07 14.92
N GLU A 116 17.92 -25.75 15.35
CA GLU A 116 16.61 -25.68 14.68
C GLU A 116 16.03 -24.26 14.71
N ILE A 117 16.21 -23.54 15.82
CA ILE A 117 15.75 -22.16 15.98
C ILE A 117 16.54 -21.22 15.08
N GLN A 118 17.87 -21.39 14.99
CA GLN A 118 18.69 -20.60 14.07
C GLN A 118 18.35 -20.89 12.62
N ALA A 119 18.14 -22.16 12.25
CA ALA A 119 17.69 -22.53 10.90
C ALA A 119 16.34 -21.88 10.56
N PHE A 120 15.39 -21.91 11.49
CA PHE A 120 14.10 -21.22 11.33
C PHE A 120 14.26 -19.70 11.17
N LEU A 121 15.13 -19.07 11.97
CA LEU A 121 15.43 -17.64 11.84
C LEU A 121 16.04 -17.29 10.48
N CYS A 122 16.93 -18.13 9.96
CA CYS A 122 17.51 -17.96 8.64
C CYS A 122 16.44 -18.08 7.55
N SER A 123 15.58 -19.10 7.58
CA SER A 123 14.47 -19.22 6.63
C SER A 123 13.53 -18.00 6.70
N LEU A 124 13.20 -17.55 7.92
CA LEU A 124 12.34 -16.39 8.11
C LEU A 124 12.94 -15.11 7.49
N GLN A 125 14.26 -14.94 7.55
CA GLN A 125 14.95 -13.82 6.88
C GLN A 125 14.89 -13.90 5.36
N VAL A 126 14.95 -15.11 4.79
CA VAL A 126 14.78 -15.31 3.34
C VAL A 126 13.38 -14.88 2.92
N TYR A 127 12.35 -15.32 3.65
CA TYR A 127 10.96 -14.91 3.39
C TYR A 127 10.75 -13.41 3.59
N GLN A 128 11.33 -12.81 4.64
CA GLN A 128 11.30 -11.36 4.84
C GLN A 128 11.86 -10.62 3.63
N SER A 129 13.02 -11.04 3.11
CA SER A 129 13.65 -10.41 1.97
C SER A 129 12.78 -10.51 0.70
N ALA A 130 12.14 -11.66 0.49
CA ALA A 130 11.20 -11.85 -0.63
C ALA A 130 9.97 -10.92 -0.51
N PHE A 131 9.37 -10.84 0.68
CA PHE A 131 8.20 -10.00 0.93
C PHE A 131 8.52 -8.50 0.89
N GLU A 132 9.69 -8.08 1.38
CA GLU A 132 10.15 -6.69 1.26
C GLU A 132 10.35 -6.29 -0.21
N SER A 133 10.96 -7.17 -1.01
CA SER A 133 11.14 -6.95 -2.45
C SER A 133 9.79 -6.81 -3.16
N ALA A 134 8.82 -7.67 -2.84
CA ALA A 134 7.48 -7.56 -3.40
C ALA A 134 6.77 -6.27 -2.96
N LYS A 135 6.83 -5.93 -1.66
CA LYS A 135 6.28 -4.68 -1.12
C LYS A 135 6.84 -3.47 -1.86
N ALA A 136 8.16 -3.40 -2.08
CA ALA A 136 8.80 -2.31 -2.79
C ALA A 136 8.36 -2.24 -4.25
N ASN A 137 8.40 -3.37 -4.98
CA ASN A 137 8.05 -3.42 -6.39
C ASN A 137 6.56 -3.10 -6.64
N ASP A 138 5.67 -3.71 -5.88
CA ASP A 138 4.23 -3.50 -6.02
C ASP A 138 3.81 -2.11 -5.56
N GLY A 139 4.39 -1.64 -4.46
CA GLY A 139 4.20 -0.27 -3.96
C GLY A 139 4.60 0.78 -5.00
N LEU A 140 5.76 0.62 -5.64
CA LEU A 140 6.19 1.50 -6.74
C LEU A 140 5.22 1.47 -7.92
N ARG A 141 4.77 0.28 -8.34
CA ARG A 141 3.80 0.16 -9.45
C ARG A 141 2.45 0.79 -9.11
N ILE A 142 2.00 0.69 -7.85
CA ILE A 142 0.79 1.38 -7.39
C ILE A 142 1.00 2.89 -7.46
N ALA A 143 2.09 3.41 -6.90
CA ALA A 143 2.38 4.84 -6.91
C ALA A 143 2.43 5.42 -8.33
N MET A 144 3.08 4.72 -9.27
CA MET A 144 3.13 5.12 -10.68
C MET A 144 1.74 5.13 -11.34
N SER A 145 0.92 4.10 -11.07
CA SER A 145 -0.45 4.02 -11.59
C SER A 145 -1.33 5.15 -11.06
N THR A 146 -1.20 5.48 -9.76
CA THR A 146 -1.93 6.58 -9.13
C THR A 146 -1.50 7.91 -9.73
N GLN A 147 -0.20 8.14 -9.93
CA GLN A 147 0.31 9.36 -10.55
C GLN A 147 -0.24 9.55 -11.98
N GLN A 148 -0.28 8.49 -12.79
CA GLN A 148 -0.87 8.54 -14.15
C GLN A 148 -2.37 8.85 -14.12
N THR A 149 -3.09 8.28 -13.16
CA THR A 149 -4.53 8.52 -12.99
C THR A 149 -4.79 9.98 -12.60
N VAL A 150 -4.04 10.50 -11.62
CA VAL A 150 -4.14 11.90 -11.19
C VAL A 150 -3.80 12.86 -12.32
N ALA A 151 -2.76 12.57 -13.11
CA ALA A 151 -2.42 13.39 -14.28
C ALA A 151 -3.54 13.41 -15.32
N THR A 152 -4.13 12.24 -15.63
CA THR A 152 -5.25 12.14 -16.57
C THR A 152 -6.49 12.89 -16.09
N ILE A 153 -6.84 12.76 -14.80
CA ILE A 153 -7.95 13.50 -14.19
C ILE A 153 -7.66 15.00 -14.22
N GLY A 154 -6.43 15.41 -13.92
CA GLY A 154 -6.03 16.82 -13.97
C GLY A 154 -6.21 17.43 -15.36
N ILE A 155 -5.82 16.71 -16.42
CA ILE A 155 -6.05 17.13 -17.81
C ILE A 155 -7.55 17.22 -18.09
N ALA A 156 -8.34 16.22 -17.71
CA ALA A 156 -9.78 16.22 -17.93
C ALA A 156 -10.48 17.40 -17.24
N VAL A 157 -10.11 17.70 -15.99
CA VAL A 157 -10.64 18.84 -15.23
C VAL A 157 -10.27 20.16 -15.89
N GLN A 158 -9.03 20.31 -16.37
CA GLN A 158 -8.61 21.51 -17.10
C GLN A 158 -9.41 21.70 -18.39
N SER A 159 -9.63 20.64 -19.18
CA SER A 159 -10.44 20.70 -20.39
C SER A 159 -11.88 21.11 -20.10
N ILE A 160 -12.51 20.52 -19.08
CA ILE A 160 -13.88 20.88 -18.66
C ILE A 160 -13.95 22.35 -18.24
N GLN A 161 -12.93 22.83 -17.51
CA GLN A 161 -12.90 24.22 -17.05
C GLN A 161 -12.70 25.21 -18.20
N GLN A 162 -11.91 24.85 -19.21
CA GLN A 162 -11.77 25.63 -20.44
C GLN A 162 -13.09 25.67 -21.23
N GLU A 163 -13.76 24.54 -21.40
CA GLU A 163 -15.07 24.47 -22.06
C GLU A 163 -16.11 25.32 -21.33
N ALA A 164 -16.19 25.23 -20.01
CA ALA A 164 -17.09 26.04 -19.20
C ALA A 164 -16.78 27.55 -19.28
N SER A 165 -15.49 27.93 -19.34
CA SER A 165 -15.10 29.33 -19.54
C SER A 165 -15.46 29.85 -20.93
N ALA A 166 -15.24 29.04 -21.97
CA ALA A 166 -15.59 29.40 -23.34
C ALA A 166 -17.12 29.50 -23.54
N GLU A 167 -17.90 28.64 -22.88
CA GLU A 167 -19.36 28.72 -22.87
C GLU A 167 -19.84 29.98 -22.16
N LYS A 168 -19.24 30.33 -21.02
CA LYS A 168 -19.53 31.59 -20.31
C LYS A 168 -19.22 32.82 -21.17
N ASP A 169 -18.10 32.82 -21.88
CA ASP A 169 -17.72 33.94 -22.75
C ASP A 169 -18.67 34.09 -23.95
N LYS A 170 -19.15 32.98 -24.52
CA LYS A 170 -20.19 33.00 -25.56
C LYS A 170 -21.50 33.59 -25.03
N LEU A 171 -21.96 33.17 -23.85
CA LEU A 171 -23.18 33.70 -23.25
C LEU A 171 -23.08 35.20 -22.98
N LEU A 172 -21.93 35.67 -22.48
CA LEU A 172 -21.67 37.11 -22.28
C LEU A 172 -21.65 37.88 -23.60
N SER A 173 -21.06 37.31 -24.65
CA SER A 173 -21.07 37.91 -25.99
C SER A 173 -22.48 38.00 -26.57
N ASP A 174 -23.28 36.94 -26.46
CA ASP A 174 -24.67 36.92 -26.91
C ASP A 174 -25.55 37.90 -26.12
N GLU A 175 -25.30 38.04 -24.81
CA GLU A 175 -25.98 39.02 -23.98
C GLU A 175 -25.58 40.46 -24.35
N ALA A 176 -24.29 40.73 -24.57
CA ALA A 176 -23.82 42.04 -25.06
C ALA A 176 -24.42 42.41 -26.42
N LEU A 177 -24.57 41.45 -27.34
CA LEU A 177 -25.25 41.66 -28.62
C LEU A 177 -26.72 42.05 -28.44
N LYS A 178 -27.43 41.51 -27.45
CA LYS A 178 -28.83 41.90 -27.14
C LYS A 178 -28.95 43.33 -26.62
N TRP A 179 -27.90 43.90 -26.02
CA TRP A 179 -27.89 45.32 -25.62
C TRP A 179 -27.59 46.27 -26.77
N LEU A 180 -26.95 45.78 -27.84
CA LEU A 180 -26.62 46.56 -29.05
C LEU A 180 -27.78 46.58 -30.08
N THR A 181 -28.70 45.62 -30.03
CA THR A 181 -29.83 45.52 -30.98
C THR A 181 -30.88 46.63 -30.89
N PRO A 182 -31.16 47.31 -29.77
CA PRO A 182 -32.09 48.44 -29.75
C PRO A 182 -31.53 49.68 -30.48
N TRP A 183 -30.21 49.77 -30.66
CA TRP A 183 -29.54 50.93 -31.26
C TRP A 183 -29.30 50.78 -32.76
N THR A 184 -29.38 49.57 -33.31
CA THR A 184 -29.20 49.31 -34.75
C THR A 184 -30.49 49.38 -35.57
N LEU A 185 -31.65 49.52 -34.91
CA LEU A 185 -32.96 49.63 -35.56
C LEU A 185 -33.53 51.06 -35.59
N CYS A 186 -32.79 52.06 -35.13
CA CYS A 186 -33.20 53.47 -35.21
C CYS A 186 -32.08 54.34 -35.78
N GLY A 187 -32.23 54.77 -37.03
CA GLY A 187 -31.46 55.89 -37.58
C GLY A 187 -30.65 55.57 -38.83
N ASP A 188 -31.24 55.90 -39.98
CA ASP A 188 -30.66 56.23 -41.28
C ASP A 188 -29.29 55.68 -41.72
N LYS A 189 -29.34 55.04 -42.91
CA LYS A 189 -28.19 54.77 -43.76
C LYS A 189 -27.51 56.09 -44.17
N LYS A 190 -26.54 56.58 -43.41
CA LYS A 190 -25.34 57.30 -43.89
C LYS A 190 -24.42 57.65 -42.72
N SER A 191 -23.15 57.29 -42.86
CA SER A 191 -22.01 57.70 -42.03
C SER A 191 -21.91 57.13 -40.61
N PHE A 192 -21.51 55.87 -40.46
CA PHE A 192 -20.74 55.41 -39.29
C PHE A 192 -19.79 54.27 -39.70
N ILE A 193 -18.92 54.56 -40.68
CA ILE A 193 -17.60 53.93 -40.73
C ILE A 193 -16.67 54.98 -40.13
N THR A 194 -15.86 54.57 -39.15
CA THR A 194 -14.96 55.39 -38.30
C THR A 194 -15.59 55.75 -36.94
N ILE A 195 -15.41 54.86 -35.95
CA ILE A 195 -15.09 55.09 -34.53
C ILE A 195 -15.36 53.76 -33.81
N ALA A 196 -14.42 52.83 -33.92
CA ALA A 196 -14.23 51.72 -32.96
C ALA A 196 -12.92 50.96 -33.26
N VAL A 197 -11.91 51.63 -33.81
CA VAL A 197 -10.52 51.12 -33.86
C VAL A 197 -9.62 52.31 -33.56
N THR A 198 -9.75 52.88 -32.35
CA THR A 198 -8.86 53.94 -31.86
C THR A 198 -8.95 54.11 -30.34
N ARG A 199 -8.98 53.00 -29.60
CA ARG A 199 -8.76 53.04 -28.14
C ARG A 199 -8.05 51.80 -27.60
N ALA A 200 -7.11 51.27 -28.38
CA ALA A 200 -6.20 50.20 -27.96
C ALA A 200 -4.74 50.46 -28.36
N LEU A 201 -4.39 51.71 -28.69
CA LEU A 201 -3.02 52.15 -28.95
C LEU A 201 -2.81 53.56 -28.38
N GLU A 202 -2.73 53.66 -27.06
CA GLU A 202 -1.87 54.67 -26.44
C GLU A 202 -0.86 53.93 -25.56
N PRO A 203 0.43 53.90 -25.95
CA PRO A 203 1.51 53.52 -25.06
C PRO A 203 1.76 54.65 -24.08
N GLY A 204 2.02 54.30 -22.82
CA GLY A 204 2.34 55.25 -21.77
C GLY A 204 3.56 56.12 -22.10
N SER A 205 3.51 57.35 -21.60
CA SER A 205 4.65 58.17 -21.22
C SER A 205 4.21 59.07 -20.07
#